data_AF-A0ABD5P1S0-F1
#
_entry.id   AF-A0ABD5P1S0-F1
#
_cell.length_a   1.000
_cell.length_b   1.000
_cell.length_c   1.000
_cell.angle_alpha   90.00
_cell.angle_beta   90.00
_cell.angle_gamma   90.00
#
_symmetry.space_group_name_H-M   'P 1'
#
loop_
_entity.id
_entity.type
_entity.pdbx_description
1 polymer ?
#
loop_
_entity_poly.entity_id
_entity_poly.type
_entity_poly.pdbx_seq_one_letter_code
_entity_poly.pdbx_strand_id
1 'polypeptide(L)'
;MGDLLELPTERLNTFDIMFSLLATYSDYIVGVFEKESGGEAPELGEIDDPPYFDKSYVFPRDYAWVTDANIESKYHVIQAVLEIAFADNLTENEAHSKIDSLVDRAQESGIGVADEEVWDAIDDREDEGAEPATYSWVHLNKFRKFELHDQCFPWTTEEELRTAVAELPSPTPRPEWETRDEA
;
A
#
# COMPACT_ATOMS: atom_id res chain seq x y z
N MET A 1 -13.50 -25.15 -7.43
CA MET A 1 -14.79 -25.28 -6.73
C MET A 1 -14.45 -25.21 -5.26
N GLY A 2 -14.41 -24.00 -4.72
CA GLY A 2 -13.86 -23.72 -3.39
C GLY A 2 -14.78 -24.26 -2.31
N ASP A 3 -14.19 -24.95 -1.34
CA ASP A 3 -14.84 -25.52 -0.18
C ASP A 3 -15.40 -24.38 0.69
N LEU A 4 -16.72 -24.19 0.66
CA LEU A 4 -17.42 -23.22 1.50
C LEU A 4 -17.52 -23.82 2.90
N LEU A 5 -16.46 -23.64 3.71
CA LEU A 5 -16.54 -23.87 5.14
C LEU A 5 -17.64 -22.96 5.72
N GLU A 6 -18.71 -23.57 6.22
CA GLU A 6 -19.77 -22.87 6.96
C GLU A 6 -19.13 -22.12 8.13
N LEU A 7 -19.23 -20.79 8.11
CA LEU A 7 -18.75 -19.95 9.20
C LEU A 7 -19.51 -20.30 10.49
N PRO A 8 -18.83 -20.41 11.64
CA PRO A 8 -19.49 -20.63 12.92
C PRO A 8 -20.49 -19.49 13.18
N THR A 9 -21.78 -19.81 13.16
CA THR A 9 -22.90 -18.86 13.28
C THR A 9 -23.08 -18.28 14.69
N GLU A 10 -22.22 -18.63 15.65
CA GLU A 10 -22.34 -18.24 17.06
C GLU A 10 -21.71 -16.87 17.41
N ARG A 11 -21.05 -16.19 16.46
CA ARG A 11 -20.62 -14.79 16.62
C ARG A 11 -21.08 -13.93 15.45
N LEU A 12 -22.39 -13.69 15.39
CA LEU A 12 -22.90 -12.50 14.71
C LEU A 12 -22.57 -11.29 15.61
N ASN A 13 -21.87 -10.29 15.06
CA ASN A 13 -21.74 -9.00 15.74
C ASN A 13 -23.15 -8.52 16.12
N THR A 14 -23.32 -8.08 17.36
CA THR A 14 -24.64 -7.76 17.92
C THR A 14 -25.32 -6.58 17.19
N PHE A 15 -24.55 -5.79 16.43
CA PHE A 15 -24.99 -4.74 15.52
C PHE A 15 -23.84 -4.36 14.59
N ASP A 16 -24.15 -4.03 13.34
CA ASP A 16 -23.24 -3.33 12.44
C ASP A 16 -23.38 -1.82 12.68
N ILE A 17 -22.26 -1.11 12.75
CA ILE A 17 -22.28 0.35 12.90
C ILE A 17 -22.01 0.99 11.55
N MET A 18 -23.05 1.57 10.96
CA MET A 18 -22.91 2.43 9.80
C MET A 18 -22.67 3.87 10.28
N PHE A 19 -21.47 4.39 10.05
CA PHE A 19 -21.17 5.80 10.32
C PHE A 19 -21.30 6.61 9.02
N SER A 20 -21.95 7.77 9.10
CA SER A 20 -21.90 8.78 8.06
C SER A 20 -20.97 9.90 8.52
N LEU A 21 -19.80 10.02 7.89
CA LEU A 21 -18.87 11.11 8.15
C LEU A 21 -19.30 12.34 7.34
N LEU A 22 -19.81 13.37 8.03
CA LEU A 22 -19.97 14.70 7.44
C LEU A 22 -18.70 15.50 7.78
N ALA A 23 -17.76 15.55 6.84
CA ALA A 23 -16.52 16.30 7.01
C ALA A 23 -16.55 17.60 6.20
N THR A 24 -16.08 18.68 6.83
CA THR A 24 -15.63 19.86 6.07
C THR A 24 -14.25 19.51 5.52
N TYR A 25 -13.96 19.87 4.26
CA TYR A 25 -12.74 19.42 3.56
C TYR A 25 -12.70 17.91 3.31
N SER A 26 -13.79 17.32 2.79
CA SER A 26 -13.79 15.88 2.41
C SER A 26 -12.69 15.52 1.41
N ASP A 27 -12.25 16.48 0.59
CA ASP A 27 -11.13 16.33 -0.33
C ASP A 27 -9.76 16.14 0.39
N TYR A 28 -9.71 16.31 1.73
CA TYR A 28 -8.54 16.05 2.60
C TYR A 28 -8.62 14.72 3.36
N ILE A 29 -9.69 13.94 3.23
CA ILE A 29 -9.78 12.65 3.92
C ILE A 29 -8.88 11.65 3.19
N VAL A 30 -7.69 11.42 3.74
CA VAL A 30 -6.84 10.30 3.34
C VAL A 30 -7.38 9.04 4.00
N GLY A 31 -7.88 8.11 3.19
CA GLY A 31 -8.17 6.76 3.66
C GLY A 31 -6.86 5.98 3.84
N VAL A 32 -6.46 5.75 5.09
CA VAL A 32 -5.38 4.81 5.41
C VAL A 32 -6.02 3.44 5.65
N PHE A 33 -5.67 2.48 4.80
CA PHE A 33 -6.23 1.13 4.84
C PHE A 33 -5.16 0.15 5.31
N GLU A 34 -5.24 -0.26 6.56
CA GLU A 34 -4.45 -1.37 7.10
C GLU A 34 -5.38 -2.56 7.30
N LYS A 35 -5.04 -3.71 6.69
CA LYS A 35 -5.77 -4.96 6.88
C LYS A 35 -4.78 -6.07 7.23
N GLU A 36 -4.90 -6.59 8.45
CA GLU A 36 -4.02 -7.67 8.94
C GLU A 36 -4.41 -9.08 8.45
N SER A 37 -5.56 -9.25 7.78
CA SER A 37 -5.94 -10.57 7.26
C SER A 37 -6.89 -10.52 6.07
N GLY A 38 -6.61 -11.33 5.04
CA GLY A 38 -7.36 -11.38 3.80
C GLY A 38 -8.87 -11.64 3.97
N GLY A 39 -9.66 -10.98 3.13
CA GLY A 39 -11.11 -11.17 3.01
C GLY A 39 -11.69 -10.19 1.99
N GLU A 40 -12.84 -10.51 1.38
CA GLU A 40 -13.59 -9.52 0.59
C GLU A 40 -14.01 -8.41 1.55
N ALA A 41 -13.56 -7.17 1.28
CA ALA A 41 -14.10 -6.00 1.93
C ALA A 41 -15.19 -5.44 0.98
N PRO A 42 -16.46 -5.81 1.15
CA PRO A 42 -17.57 -5.11 0.50
C PRO A 42 -17.79 -3.69 1.08
N GLU A 43 -16.88 -3.18 1.91
CA GLU A 43 -16.99 -1.90 2.62
C GLU A 43 -16.25 -0.74 1.94
N LEU A 44 -15.61 -0.98 0.80
CA LEU A 44 -15.20 0.10 -0.11
C LEU A 44 -16.45 0.62 -0.80
N GLY A 45 -17.26 1.40 -0.09
CA GLY A 45 -18.35 2.14 -0.70
C GLY A 45 -17.78 3.02 -1.81
N GLU A 46 -18.00 2.62 -3.06
CA GLU A 46 -18.08 3.39 -4.32
C GLU A 46 -17.10 4.58 -4.51
N ILE A 47 -15.96 4.64 -3.82
CA ILE A 47 -14.92 5.65 -4.07
C ILE A 47 -14.30 5.48 -5.45
N ASP A 48 -14.39 4.27 -6.00
CA ASP A 48 -14.01 3.94 -7.35
C ASP A 48 -15.06 4.34 -8.39
N ASP A 49 -16.23 4.85 -7.98
CA ASP A 49 -17.29 5.29 -8.88
C ASP A 49 -17.42 6.83 -8.93
N PRO A 50 -17.82 7.40 -10.08
CA PRO A 50 -18.10 8.81 -10.18
C PRO A 50 -19.23 9.25 -9.23
N PRO A 51 -19.17 10.49 -8.67
CA PRO A 51 -18.15 11.52 -8.89
C PRO A 51 -16.96 11.42 -7.92
N TYR A 52 -16.89 10.39 -7.09
CA TYR A 52 -15.88 10.28 -6.03
C TYR A 52 -14.53 9.84 -6.60
N PHE A 53 -14.53 8.99 -7.62
CA PHE A 53 -13.31 8.52 -8.29
C PHE A 53 -12.40 9.67 -8.71
N ASP A 54 -12.96 10.68 -9.39
CA ASP A 54 -12.21 11.82 -9.94
C ASP A 54 -11.53 12.70 -8.87
N LYS A 55 -11.88 12.52 -7.59
CA LYS A 55 -11.38 13.29 -6.46
C LYS A 55 -10.61 12.46 -5.45
N SER A 56 -10.54 11.15 -5.67
CA SER A 56 -9.95 10.21 -4.72
C SER A 56 -8.55 9.84 -5.17
N TYR A 57 -7.65 9.74 -4.20
CA TYR A 57 -6.28 9.29 -4.40
C TYR A 57 -6.00 8.19 -3.39
N VAL A 58 -5.27 7.16 -3.79
CA VAL A 58 -4.96 6.02 -2.93
C VAL A 58 -3.46 5.96 -2.68
N PHE A 59 -3.09 5.63 -1.44
CA PHE A 59 -1.71 5.53 -0.98
C PHE A 59 -1.45 4.14 -0.38
N PRO A 60 -1.42 3.10 -1.21
CA PRO A 60 -1.21 1.75 -0.72
C PRO A 60 0.26 1.54 -0.32
N ARG A 61 0.50 1.21 0.95
CA ARG A 61 1.81 0.80 1.44
C ARG A 61 2.24 -0.46 0.72
N ASP A 62 3.48 -0.55 0.27
CA ASP A 62 4.04 -1.76 -0.33
C ASP A 62 3.32 -2.30 -1.59
N TYR A 63 2.43 -1.53 -2.19
CA TYR A 63 1.76 -1.98 -3.41
C TYR A 63 2.65 -1.72 -4.61
N ALA A 64 2.92 -2.75 -5.38
CA ALA A 64 3.45 -2.64 -6.72
C ALA A 64 2.64 -3.56 -7.64
N TRP A 65 2.25 -3.08 -8.83
CA TRP A 65 1.70 -3.97 -9.85
C TRP A 65 2.83 -4.74 -10.54
N VAL A 66 3.47 -5.63 -9.78
CA VAL A 66 4.55 -6.48 -10.27
C VAL A 66 3.94 -7.66 -11.00
N THR A 67 4.27 -7.75 -12.28
CA THR A 67 4.28 -9.04 -12.98
C THR A 67 5.74 -9.32 -13.32
N ASP A 68 6.12 -10.58 -13.57
CA ASP A 68 7.49 -10.96 -13.96
C ASP A 68 8.06 -10.16 -15.16
N ALA A 69 7.19 -9.44 -15.90
CA ALA A 69 7.54 -8.60 -17.03
C ALA A 69 7.64 -7.08 -16.74
N ASN A 70 7.39 -6.61 -15.51
CA ASN A 70 7.07 -5.20 -15.25
C ASN A 70 7.92 -4.53 -14.14
N ILE A 71 9.17 -4.96 -13.94
CA ILE A 71 10.11 -4.25 -13.06
C ILE A 71 10.69 -3.07 -13.85
N GLU A 72 10.02 -1.93 -13.75
CA GLU A 72 10.37 -0.72 -14.52
C GLU A 72 10.99 0.40 -13.67
N SER A 73 11.06 0.23 -12.35
CA SER A 73 11.47 1.29 -11.42
C SER A 73 12.18 0.73 -10.20
N LYS A 74 12.94 1.60 -9.51
CA LYS A 74 13.57 1.27 -8.22
C LYS A 74 12.52 0.80 -7.19
N TYR A 75 11.36 1.44 -7.17
CA TYR A 75 10.26 1.07 -6.29
C TYR A 75 9.82 -0.39 -6.48
N HIS A 76 9.69 -0.85 -7.73
CA HIS A 76 9.37 -2.25 -8.02
C HIS A 76 10.41 -3.24 -7.48
N VAL A 77 11.69 -2.85 -7.47
CA VAL A 77 12.78 -3.67 -6.92
C VAL A 77 12.65 -3.77 -5.41
N ILE A 78 12.53 -2.63 -4.72
CA ILE A 78 12.41 -2.59 -3.25
C ILE A 78 11.21 -3.42 -2.78
N GLN A 79 10.07 -3.33 -3.48
CA GLN A 79 8.89 -4.11 -3.13
C GLN A 79 9.11 -5.62 -3.29
N ALA A 80 9.69 -6.06 -4.41
CA ALA A 80 9.99 -7.48 -4.60
C ALA A 80 11.07 -7.99 -3.61
N VAL A 81 12.01 -7.14 -3.19
CA VAL A 81 12.97 -7.45 -2.13
C VAL A 81 12.26 -7.69 -0.80
N LEU A 82 11.37 -6.79 -0.39
CA LEU A 82 10.62 -6.93 0.86
C LEU A 82 9.75 -8.20 0.84
N GLU A 83 9.09 -8.51 -0.28
CA GLU A 83 8.36 -9.77 -0.42
C GLU A 83 9.27 -11.00 -0.26
N ILE A 84 10.51 -10.97 -0.77
CA ILE A 84 11.46 -12.08 -0.64
C ILE A 84 12.01 -12.18 0.79
N ALA A 85 12.37 -11.07 1.41
CA ALA A 85 12.99 -11.02 2.73
C ALA A 85 12.03 -11.54 3.82
N PHE A 86 10.75 -11.17 3.74
CA PHE A 86 9.72 -11.55 4.71
C PHE A 86 8.93 -12.81 4.30
N ALA A 87 9.41 -13.58 3.32
CA ALA A 87 8.76 -14.81 2.91
C ALA A 87 9.02 -15.96 3.90
N ASP A 88 7.98 -16.43 4.58
CA ASP A 88 8.02 -17.56 5.53
C ASP A 88 8.57 -18.89 4.94
N ASN A 89 8.61 -19.01 3.62
CA ASN A 89 8.99 -20.24 2.93
C ASN A 89 10.45 -20.26 2.45
N LEU A 90 11.25 -19.25 2.79
CA LEU A 90 12.66 -19.16 2.44
C LEU A 90 13.55 -19.17 3.68
N THR A 91 14.70 -19.82 3.57
CA THR A 91 15.78 -19.61 4.54
C THR A 91 16.48 -18.28 4.29
N GLU A 92 17.13 -17.72 5.31
CA GLU A 92 17.90 -16.46 5.21
C GLU A 92 18.88 -16.48 4.03
N ASN A 93 19.62 -17.58 3.83
CA ASN A 93 20.56 -17.72 2.71
C ASN A 93 19.84 -17.75 1.33
N GLU A 94 18.66 -18.35 1.26
CA GLU A 94 17.87 -18.40 0.02
C GLU A 94 17.27 -17.02 -0.30
N ALA A 95 16.79 -16.30 0.72
CA ALA A 95 16.30 -14.93 0.57
C ALA A 95 17.43 -14.01 0.09
N HIS A 96 18.59 -14.04 0.76
CA HIS A 96 19.77 -13.25 0.39
C HIS A 96 20.20 -13.50 -1.06
N SER A 97 20.35 -14.77 -1.45
CA SER A 97 20.77 -15.11 -2.83
C SER A 97 19.75 -14.65 -3.88
N LYS A 98 18.45 -14.66 -3.56
CA LYS A 98 17.40 -14.18 -4.47
C LYS A 98 17.39 -12.66 -4.57
N ILE A 99 17.61 -11.97 -3.46
CA ILE A 99 17.72 -10.51 -3.38
C ILE A 99 18.90 -10.05 -4.24
N ASP A 100 20.10 -10.61 -4.04
CA ASP A 100 21.28 -10.29 -4.86
C ASP A 100 21.00 -10.48 -6.34
N SER A 101 20.41 -11.63 -6.71
CA SER A 101 20.07 -11.93 -8.11
C SER A 101 19.01 -10.99 -8.68
N LEU A 102 18.12 -10.44 -7.86
CA LEU A 102 17.13 -9.46 -8.28
C LEU A 102 17.79 -8.08 -8.50
N VAL A 103 18.65 -7.65 -7.57
CA VAL A 103 19.39 -6.39 -7.66
C VAL A 103 20.31 -6.38 -8.87
N ASP A 104 21.09 -7.44 -9.09
CA ASP A 104 21.96 -7.60 -10.25
C ASP A 104 21.18 -7.41 -11.57
N ARG A 105 20.04 -8.11 -11.70
CA ARG A 105 19.19 -8.02 -12.91
C ARG A 105 18.59 -6.63 -13.09
N ALA A 106 18.22 -5.96 -12.01
CA ALA A 106 17.69 -4.61 -12.06
C ALA A 106 18.76 -3.61 -12.53
N GLN A 107 19.96 -3.70 -11.96
CA GLN A 107 21.11 -2.88 -12.35
C GLN A 107 21.53 -3.13 -13.82
N GLU A 108 21.56 -4.39 -14.27
CA GLU A 108 21.80 -4.74 -15.67
C GLU A 108 20.76 -4.14 -16.63
N SER A 109 19.52 -3.99 -16.14
CA SER A 109 18.42 -3.38 -16.89
C SER A 109 18.43 -1.84 -16.82
N GLY A 110 19.40 -1.24 -16.13
CA GLY A 110 19.57 0.21 -16.01
C GLY A 110 18.75 0.85 -14.87
N ILE A 111 18.19 0.05 -13.97
CA ILE A 111 17.50 0.56 -12.77
C ILE A 111 18.56 0.95 -11.75
N GLY A 112 18.63 2.24 -11.41
CA GLY A 112 19.58 2.80 -10.46
C GLY A 112 19.21 2.49 -9.00
N VAL A 113 19.36 1.23 -8.60
CA VAL A 113 19.18 0.76 -7.22
C VAL A 113 20.53 0.29 -6.67
N ALA A 114 20.98 0.86 -5.56
CA ALA A 114 22.20 0.42 -4.89
C ALA A 114 21.89 -0.68 -3.87
N ASP A 115 22.85 -1.60 -3.66
CA ASP A 115 22.73 -2.68 -2.69
C ASP A 115 22.49 -2.17 -1.26
N GLU A 116 23.18 -1.11 -0.87
CA GLU A 116 22.99 -0.46 0.45
C GLU A 116 21.53 -0.02 0.65
N GLU A 117 20.93 0.62 -0.36
CA GLU A 117 19.53 1.08 -0.29
C GLU A 117 18.53 -0.07 -0.17
N VAL A 118 18.89 -1.27 -0.66
CA VAL A 118 18.06 -2.48 -0.60
C VAL A 118 18.09 -3.07 0.80
N TRP A 119 19.29 -3.18 1.39
CA TRP A 119 19.46 -3.72 2.73
C TRP A 119 18.97 -2.75 3.80
N ASP A 120 19.19 -1.44 3.63
CA ASP A 120 18.63 -0.42 4.52
C ASP A 120 17.10 -0.52 4.59
N ALA A 121 16.43 -0.74 3.44
CA ALA A 121 14.97 -0.89 3.41
C ALA A 121 14.46 -2.15 4.15
N ILE A 122 15.26 -3.23 4.17
CA ILE A 122 14.93 -4.44 4.94
C ILE A 122 15.16 -4.17 6.43
N ASP A 123 16.32 -3.63 6.79
CA ASP A 123 16.69 -3.36 8.18
C ASP A 123 15.71 -2.38 8.83
N ASP A 124 15.36 -1.29 8.14
CA ASP A 124 14.34 -0.33 8.59
C ASP A 124 13.00 -1.03 8.87
N ARG A 125 12.62 -1.99 8.01
CA ARG A 125 11.37 -2.75 8.16
C ARG A 125 11.42 -3.71 9.35
N GLU A 126 12.55 -4.38 9.56
CA GLU A 126 12.76 -5.25 10.72
C GLU A 126 12.72 -4.45 12.03
N ASP A 127 13.34 -3.26 12.04
CA ASP A 127 13.36 -2.35 13.20
C ASP A 127 11.96 -1.80 13.52
N GLU A 128 11.14 -1.51 12.51
CA GLU A 128 9.72 -1.16 12.67
C GLU A 128 8.87 -2.33 13.20
N GLY A 129 9.34 -3.58 13.03
CA GLY A 129 8.59 -4.78 13.37
C GLY A 129 7.30 -4.96 12.57
N ALA A 130 7.21 -4.34 11.39
CA ALA A 130 6.03 -4.37 10.54
C ALA A 130 6.22 -5.36 9.38
N GLU A 131 5.30 -6.31 9.20
CA GLU A 131 5.29 -7.16 8.01
C GLU A 131 4.91 -6.34 6.76
N PRO A 132 5.36 -6.74 5.56
CA PRO A 132 4.90 -6.13 4.32
C PRO A 132 3.38 -6.13 4.21
N ALA A 133 2.81 -5.02 3.73
CA ALA A 133 1.37 -4.91 3.59
C ALA A 133 0.84 -5.92 2.55
N THR A 134 -0.13 -6.74 2.94
CA THR A 134 -0.77 -7.69 2.03
C THR A 134 -2.19 -7.25 1.68
N TYR A 135 -2.52 -7.34 0.40
CA TYR A 135 -3.80 -6.90 -0.13
C TYR A 135 -4.57 -8.05 -0.75
N SER A 136 -5.89 -8.09 -0.51
CA SER A 136 -6.74 -9.03 -1.23
C SER A 136 -6.84 -8.65 -2.71
N TRP A 137 -7.16 -9.62 -3.57
CA TRP A 137 -7.30 -9.40 -5.01
C TRP A 137 -8.26 -8.25 -5.37
N VAL A 138 -9.30 -8.05 -4.55
CA VAL A 138 -10.24 -6.93 -4.70
C VAL A 138 -9.56 -5.58 -4.52
N HIS A 139 -8.69 -5.43 -3.52
CA HIS A 139 -7.92 -4.20 -3.31
C HIS A 139 -6.92 -3.98 -4.44
N LEU A 140 -6.17 -5.02 -4.82
CA LEU A 140 -5.20 -4.95 -5.92
C LEU A 140 -5.86 -4.48 -7.23
N ASN A 141 -7.06 -4.99 -7.55
CA ASN A 141 -7.80 -4.57 -8.73
C ASN A 141 -8.25 -3.08 -8.64
N LYS A 142 -8.65 -2.61 -7.45
CA LYS A 142 -8.97 -1.20 -7.24
C LYS A 142 -7.73 -0.31 -7.38
N PHE A 143 -6.63 -0.65 -6.72
CA PHE A 143 -5.37 0.09 -6.86
C PHE A 143 -4.92 0.15 -8.32
N ARG A 144 -5.08 -0.94 -9.07
CA ARG A 144 -4.79 -0.94 -10.51
C ARG A 144 -5.65 0.05 -11.28
N LYS A 145 -6.93 0.18 -10.95
CA LYS A 145 -7.80 1.20 -11.54
C LYS A 145 -7.28 2.61 -11.23
N PHE A 146 -6.95 2.92 -9.98
CA PHE A 146 -6.39 4.23 -9.61
C PHE A 146 -5.02 4.49 -10.27
N GLU A 147 -4.16 3.47 -10.38
CA GLU A 147 -2.84 3.55 -11.04
C GLU A 147 -2.99 3.89 -12.53
N LEU A 148 -3.91 3.25 -13.24
CA LEU A 148 -4.21 3.53 -14.65
C LEU A 148 -4.75 4.96 -14.89
N HIS A 149 -5.09 5.67 -13.82
CA HIS A 149 -5.63 7.03 -13.85
C HIS A 149 -4.72 8.06 -13.15
N ASP A 150 -3.46 7.72 -12.85
CA ASP A 150 -2.49 8.59 -12.18
C ASP A 150 -2.93 9.05 -10.77
N GLN A 151 -3.73 8.21 -10.08
CA GLN A 151 -4.30 8.50 -8.76
C GLN A 151 -3.86 7.50 -7.67
N CYS A 152 -2.84 6.67 -7.95
CA CYS A 152 -2.26 5.71 -7.02
C CYS A 152 -0.81 6.10 -6.72
N PHE A 153 -0.50 6.31 -5.43
CA PHE A 153 0.82 6.75 -4.96
C PHE A 153 1.33 5.77 -3.90
N PRO A 154 1.96 4.68 -4.33
CA PRO A 154 2.47 3.69 -3.41
C PRO A 154 3.68 4.21 -2.63
N TRP A 155 3.89 3.67 -1.44
CA TRP A 155 4.96 4.12 -0.54
C TRP A 155 5.51 2.95 0.27
N THR A 156 6.79 3.03 0.62
CA THR A 156 7.52 2.04 1.42
C THR A 156 7.88 2.60 2.80
N THR A 157 8.13 3.91 2.86
CA THR A 157 8.51 4.64 4.09
C THR A 157 7.49 5.75 4.41
N GLU A 158 7.41 6.12 5.69
CA GLU A 158 6.52 7.19 6.13
C GLU A 158 6.86 8.55 5.48
N GLU A 159 8.15 8.81 5.21
CA GLU A 159 8.60 10.04 4.55
C GLU A 159 8.07 10.14 3.10
N GLU A 160 8.08 9.02 2.36
CA GLU A 160 7.49 8.95 1.02
C GLU A 160 6.00 9.26 1.05
N LEU A 161 5.26 8.67 1.99
CA LEU A 161 3.84 8.95 2.19
C LEU A 161 3.59 10.44 2.45
N ARG A 162 4.32 11.03 3.40
CA ARG A 162 4.17 12.45 3.77
C ARG A 162 4.46 13.37 2.59
N THR A 163 5.49 13.06 1.81
CA THR A 163 5.83 13.81 0.60
C THR A 163 4.73 13.71 -0.45
N ALA A 164 4.26 12.50 -0.75
CA ALA A 164 3.23 12.28 -1.76
C ALA A 164 1.89 12.95 -1.38
N VAL A 165 1.50 12.92 -0.10
CA VAL A 165 0.31 13.62 0.39
C VAL A 165 0.45 15.15 0.25
N ALA A 166 1.65 15.70 0.46
CA ALA A 166 1.88 17.15 0.39
C ALA A 166 1.74 17.72 -1.04
N GLU A 167 1.95 16.90 -2.06
CA GLU A 167 1.86 17.28 -3.48
C GLU A 167 0.43 17.23 -4.04
N LEU A 168 -0.51 16.61 -3.33
CA LEU A 168 -1.88 16.49 -3.80
C LEU A 168 -2.66 17.82 -3.81
N PRO A 169 -3.69 17.93 -4.67
CA PRO A 169 -4.60 19.07 -4.65
C PRO A 169 -5.24 19.24 -3.28
N SER A 170 -4.91 20.35 -2.63
CA SER A 170 -5.37 20.66 -1.29
C SER A 170 -6.32 21.87 -1.35
N PRO A 171 -7.49 21.84 -0.67
CA PRO A 171 -8.31 23.02 -0.49
C PRO A 171 -7.51 24.25 -0.11
N THR A 172 -7.81 25.35 -0.82
CA THR A 172 -7.21 26.66 -0.60
C THR A 172 -8.32 27.62 -0.15
N PRO A 173 -8.22 28.22 1.05
CA PRO A 173 -7.10 28.14 1.99
C PRO A 173 -7.02 26.77 2.68
N ARG A 174 -5.80 26.37 3.07
CA ARG A 174 -5.59 25.17 3.89
C ARG A 174 -6.30 25.34 5.24
N PRO A 175 -6.77 24.24 5.86
CA PRO A 175 -7.46 24.33 7.14
C PRO A 175 -6.59 24.97 8.23
N GLU A 176 -7.15 25.92 8.99
CA GLU A 176 -6.40 26.69 10.00
C GLU A 176 -5.73 25.83 11.08
N TRP A 177 -6.25 24.62 11.33
CA TRP A 177 -5.71 23.70 12.32
C TRP A 177 -4.37 23.07 11.91
N GLU A 178 -3.98 23.08 10.63
CA GLU A 178 -2.62 22.66 10.20
C GLU A 178 -1.52 23.60 10.75
N THR A 179 -1.88 24.85 11.08
CA THR A 179 -0.94 25.87 11.57
C THR A 179 -0.95 26.02 13.10
N ARG A 180 -1.79 25.25 13.79
CA ARG A 180 -1.80 25.22 15.24
C ARG A 180 -0.76 24.22 15.71
N ASP A 181 0.43 24.72 16.02
CA ASP A 181 1.35 23.98 16.89
C ASP A 181 0.57 23.56 18.15
N GLU A 182 0.65 22.27 18.49
CA GLU A 182 0.03 21.73 19.71
C GLU A 182 0.47 22.57 20.92
N ALA A 183 -0.50 23.14 21.62
CA ALA A 183 -0.29 23.89 22.87
C ALA A 183 -0.45 22.97 24.09
#